data_AF-A0A961YKM6-F1
#
_entry.id   AF-A0A961YKM6-F1
#
_cell.length_a   1.000
_cell.length_b   1.000
_cell.length_c   1.000
_cell.angle_alpha   90.00
_cell.angle_beta   90.00
_cell.angle_gamma   90.00
#
_symmetry.space_group_name_H-M   'P 1'
#
loop_
_entity.id
_entity.type
_entity.pdbx_description
1 polymer ?
#
loop_
_entity_poly.entity_id
_entity_poly.type
_entity_poly.pdbx_seq_one_letter_code
_entity_poly.pdbx_strand_id
1 'polypeptide(L)'
;MAHLNPDSVENIIAFIRDGNSERVTMSDAMALAELMANSFETVFQSFDEVLHQEFREISAAISGMRTEIGRLQVNDMTTVRIPTAGRELDAIVEATEMATHAIMEAAETLLDADPSDDVEAYKATVDAQCMRIFEACSFQDITGQRVSKVIETLKHIEERVVHFSSAVGGEDISGPLSEDEAAREARKADLILHGPQLAGEGVNQAEIDDLLNDDADRASGNSQDDIDALFA
;
A
#
# COMPACT_ATOMS: atom_id res chain seq x y z
N MET A 1 -32.49 -58.78 6.37
CA MET A 1 -33.03 -57.88 7.40
C MET A 1 -33.35 -58.74 8.62
N ALA A 2 -32.46 -58.77 9.61
CA ALA A 2 -32.75 -59.44 10.86
C ALA A 2 -33.90 -58.68 11.55
N HIS A 3 -35.01 -59.36 11.81
CA HIS A 3 -36.12 -58.78 12.54
C HIS A 3 -35.71 -58.61 14.00
N LEU A 4 -35.49 -57.37 14.42
CA LEU A 4 -35.34 -57.03 15.84
C LEU A 4 -36.65 -57.38 16.55
N ASN A 5 -36.60 -58.39 17.42
CA ASN A 5 -37.72 -58.73 18.29
C ASN A 5 -37.86 -57.62 19.36
N PRO A 6 -39.05 -57.04 19.57
CA PRO A 6 -39.29 -56.03 20.62
C PRO A 6 -38.74 -56.45 22.01
N ASP A 7 -38.85 -57.73 22.34
CA ASP A 7 -38.35 -58.28 23.61
C ASP A 7 -36.82 -58.15 23.77
N SER A 8 -36.06 -58.29 22.67
CA SER A 8 -34.60 -58.15 22.68
C SER A 8 -34.17 -56.72 22.95
N VAL A 9 -34.87 -55.74 22.39
CA VAL A 9 -34.60 -54.31 22.63
C VAL A 9 -34.93 -53.95 24.08
N GLU A 10 -36.02 -54.47 24.62
CA GLU A 10 -36.45 -54.24 26.01
C GLU A 10 -35.46 -54.84 27.02
N ASN A 11 -34.93 -56.04 26.74
CA ASN A 11 -33.89 -56.68 27.56
C ASN A 11 -32.56 -55.90 27.54
N ILE A 12 -32.15 -55.35 26.39
CA ILE A 12 -30.95 -54.51 26.28
C ILE A 12 -31.12 -53.19 27.05
N ILE A 13 -32.30 -52.55 26.97
CA ILE A 13 -32.60 -51.32 27.71
C ILE A 13 -32.60 -51.58 29.22
N ALA A 14 -33.22 -52.67 29.68
CA ALA A 14 -33.23 -53.06 31.09
C ALA A 14 -31.81 -53.34 31.62
N PHE A 15 -30.94 -53.96 30.81
CA PHE A 15 -29.55 -54.18 31.14
C PHE A 15 -28.75 -52.87 31.29
N ILE A 16 -28.90 -51.93 30.37
CA ILE A 16 -28.20 -50.63 30.42
C ILE A 16 -28.68 -49.76 31.59
N ARG A 17 -29.98 -49.84 31.93
CA ARG A 17 -30.61 -49.00 32.96
C ARG A 17 -30.39 -49.51 34.39
N ASP A 18 -30.53 -50.83 34.59
CA ASP A 18 -30.56 -51.44 35.93
C ASP A 18 -29.38 -52.39 36.19
N GLY A 19 -28.49 -52.58 35.22
CA GLY A 19 -27.30 -53.45 35.34
C GLY A 19 -27.61 -54.94 35.45
N ASN A 20 -28.85 -55.36 35.16
CA ASN A 20 -29.30 -56.72 35.39
C ASN A 20 -28.92 -57.65 34.22
N SER A 21 -27.85 -58.43 34.39
CA SER A 21 -27.27 -59.31 33.35
C SER A 21 -27.97 -60.66 33.17
N GLU A 22 -28.89 -61.06 34.06
CA GLU A 22 -29.47 -62.41 34.07
C GLU A 22 -30.34 -62.76 32.84
N ARG A 23 -30.70 -61.77 32.02
CA ARG A 23 -31.61 -61.93 30.86
C ARG A 23 -31.00 -61.62 29.50
N VAL A 24 -29.74 -61.20 29.45
CA VAL A 24 -29.09 -60.84 28.18
C VAL A 24 -28.54 -62.09 27.51
N THR A 25 -29.02 -62.38 26.30
CA THR A 25 -28.54 -63.50 25.50
C THR A 25 -27.43 -63.06 24.53
N MET A 26 -26.63 -64.02 24.02
CA MET A 26 -25.63 -63.75 22.97
C MET A 26 -26.27 -63.12 21.72
N SER A 27 -27.53 -63.46 21.43
CA SER A 27 -28.32 -62.87 20.33
C SER A 27 -28.59 -61.38 20.58
N ASP A 28 -28.82 -60.97 21.83
CA ASP A 28 -29.06 -59.58 22.18
C ASP A 28 -27.76 -58.76 22.07
N ALA A 29 -26.63 -59.34 22.47
CA ALA A 29 -25.30 -58.72 22.28
C ALA A 29 -24.94 -58.58 20.79
N MET A 30 -25.24 -59.59 19.96
CA MET A 30 -25.07 -59.52 18.51
C MET A 30 -25.99 -58.49 17.86
N ALA A 31 -27.26 -58.39 18.30
CA ALA A 31 -28.20 -57.40 17.81
C ALA A 31 -27.77 -55.97 18.15
N LEU A 32 -27.24 -55.74 19.36
CA LEU A 32 -26.66 -54.45 19.73
C LEU A 32 -25.41 -54.13 18.91
N ALA A 33 -24.51 -55.11 18.70
CA ALA A 33 -23.32 -54.93 17.88
C ALA A 33 -23.67 -54.61 16.42
N GLU A 34 -24.69 -55.26 15.86
CA GLU A 34 -25.19 -55.00 14.51
C GLU A 34 -25.85 -53.61 14.41
N LEU A 35 -26.63 -53.20 15.42
CA LEU A 35 -27.21 -51.86 15.48
C LEU A 35 -26.13 -50.78 15.60
N MET A 36 -25.10 -51.00 16.41
CA MET A 36 -23.94 -50.11 16.52
C MET A 36 -23.16 -50.05 15.22
N ALA A 37 -22.91 -51.19 14.57
CA ALA A 37 -22.22 -51.24 13.28
C ALA A 37 -22.98 -50.47 12.18
N ASN A 38 -24.29 -50.66 12.07
CA ASN A 38 -25.13 -49.95 11.12
C ASN A 38 -25.21 -48.43 11.42
N SER A 39 -25.24 -48.06 12.70
CA SER A 39 -25.20 -46.65 13.13
C SER A 39 -23.85 -46.01 12.79
N PHE A 40 -22.74 -46.68 13.09
CA PHE A 40 -21.41 -46.20 12.73
C PHE A 40 -21.23 -46.09 11.23
N GLU A 41 -21.71 -47.06 10.44
CA GLU A 41 -21.65 -47.01 8.97
C GLU A 41 -22.42 -45.81 8.42
N THR A 42 -23.59 -45.50 8.97
CA THR A 42 -24.38 -44.31 8.60
C THR A 42 -23.65 -43.00 8.96
N VAL A 43 -23.02 -42.95 10.14
CA VAL A 43 -22.25 -41.77 10.58
C VAL A 43 -20.98 -41.59 9.74
N PHE A 44 -20.28 -42.66 9.37
CA PHE A 44 -19.10 -42.57 8.51
C PHE A 44 -19.47 -42.09 7.10
N GLN A 45 -20.59 -42.55 6.54
CA GLN A 45 -21.07 -42.08 5.24
C GLN A 45 -21.39 -40.58 5.27
N SER A 46 -22.03 -40.08 6.33
CA SER A 46 -22.31 -38.64 6.44
C SER A 46 -21.05 -37.80 6.66
N PHE A 47 -20.07 -38.29 7.42
CA PHE A 47 -18.77 -37.61 7.55
C PHE A 47 -18.00 -37.55 6.23
N ASP A 48 -18.03 -38.62 5.44
CA ASP A 48 -17.34 -38.67 4.15
C ASP A 48 -17.94 -37.67 3.15
N GLU A 49 -19.28 -37.57 3.11
CA GLU A 49 -19.98 -36.57 2.30
C GLU A 49 -19.63 -35.12 2.72
N VAL A 50 -19.62 -34.84 4.02
CA VAL A 50 -19.26 -33.51 4.54
C VAL A 50 -17.80 -33.18 4.25
N LEU A 51 -16.87 -34.11 4.51
CA LEU A 51 -15.45 -33.89 4.23
C LEU A 51 -15.19 -33.67 2.74
N HIS A 52 -15.83 -34.44 1.87
CA HIS A 52 -15.72 -34.24 0.43
C HIS A 52 -16.27 -32.88 -0.02
N GLN A 53 -17.34 -32.39 0.60
CA GLN A 53 -17.86 -31.07 0.33
C GLN A 53 -16.88 -29.97 0.78
N GLU A 54 -16.36 -30.05 2.01
CA GLU A 54 -15.37 -29.11 2.55
C GLU A 54 -14.09 -29.08 1.70
N PHE A 55 -13.54 -30.24 1.31
CA PHE A 55 -12.37 -30.30 0.45
C PHE A 55 -12.63 -29.70 -0.94
N ARG A 56 -13.84 -29.85 -1.49
CA ARG A 56 -14.22 -29.21 -2.76
C ARG A 56 -14.29 -27.70 -2.61
N GLU A 57 -14.83 -27.20 -1.52
CA GLU A 57 -14.91 -25.76 -1.23
C GLU A 57 -13.52 -25.15 -1.06
N ILE A 58 -12.63 -25.80 -0.30
CA ILE A 58 -11.22 -25.38 -0.17
C ILE A 58 -10.52 -25.41 -1.53
N SER A 59 -10.70 -26.48 -2.31
CA SER A 59 -10.10 -26.59 -3.64
C SER A 59 -10.62 -25.52 -4.60
N ALA A 60 -11.90 -25.17 -4.53
CA ALA A 60 -12.50 -24.09 -5.30
C ALA A 60 -11.93 -22.73 -4.88
N ALA A 61 -11.80 -22.47 -3.58
CA ALA A 61 -11.20 -21.25 -3.05
C ALA A 61 -9.73 -21.10 -3.49
N ILE A 62 -8.91 -22.15 -3.37
CA ILE A 62 -7.50 -22.14 -3.82
C ILE A 62 -7.40 -21.91 -5.33
N SER A 63 -8.30 -22.52 -6.12
CA SER A 63 -8.30 -22.34 -7.57
C SER A 63 -8.73 -20.92 -7.98
N GLY A 64 -9.70 -20.35 -7.27
CA GLY A 64 -10.09 -18.95 -7.40
C GLY A 64 -8.93 -18.00 -7.07
N MET A 65 -8.28 -18.21 -5.91
CA MET A 65 -7.13 -17.42 -5.49
C MET A 65 -5.96 -17.51 -6.48
N ARG A 66 -5.65 -18.70 -7.00
CA ARG A 66 -4.63 -18.88 -8.04
C ARG A 66 -4.96 -18.08 -9.31
N THR A 67 -6.22 -18.04 -9.70
CA THR A 67 -6.68 -17.27 -10.85
C THR A 67 -6.50 -15.78 -10.62
N GLU A 68 -6.87 -15.28 -9.44
CA GLU A 68 -6.73 -13.87 -9.07
C GLU A 68 -5.26 -13.43 -8.93
N ILE A 69 -4.39 -14.28 -8.37
CA ILE A 69 -2.93 -14.07 -8.39
C ILE A 69 -2.41 -13.98 -9.83
N GLY A 70 -2.94 -14.81 -10.74
CA GLY A 70 -2.60 -14.74 -12.16
C GLY A 70 -3.01 -13.41 -12.81
N ARG A 71 -4.17 -12.84 -12.42
CA ARG A 71 -4.71 -11.58 -12.98
C ARG A 71 -3.94 -10.34 -12.55
N LEU A 72 -3.28 -10.35 -11.38
CA LEU A 72 -2.31 -9.33 -11.00
C LEU A 72 -1.20 -9.19 -12.06
N GLN A 73 -0.77 -10.30 -12.66
CA GLN A 73 0.40 -10.40 -13.54
C GLN A 73 1.63 -9.69 -12.93
N VAL A 74 1.97 -10.06 -11.68
CA VAL A 74 3.08 -9.46 -10.92
C VAL A 74 4.39 -9.44 -11.71
N ASN A 75 4.65 -10.47 -12.52
CA ASN A 75 5.83 -10.51 -13.39
C ASN A 75 5.85 -9.38 -14.43
N ASP A 76 4.73 -9.07 -15.09
CA ASP A 76 4.64 -7.96 -16.05
C ASP A 76 4.87 -6.61 -15.37
N MET A 77 4.29 -6.43 -14.17
CA MET A 77 4.46 -5.23 -13.37
C MET A 77 5.93 -5.02 -12.97
N THR A 78 6.57 -6.05 -12.40
CA THR A 78 7.92 -5.98 -11.84
C THR A 78 9.01 -5.95 -12.91
N THR A 79 8.83 -6.64 -14.04
CA THR A 79 9.88 -6.76 -15.06
C THR A 79 9.75 -5.75 -16.19
N VAL A 80 8.55 -5.25 -16.49
CA VAL A 80 8.32 -4.37 -17.65
C VAL A 80 7.80 -3.00 -17.21
N ARG A 81 6.67 -2.94 -16.51
CA ARG A 81 5.97 -1.67 -16.28
C ARG A 81 6.68 -0.75 -15.29
N ILE A 82 6.98 -1.24 -14.09
CA ILE A 82 7.66 -0.45 -13.06
C ILE A 82 9.04 0.02 -13.55
N PRO A 83 9.89 -0.83 -14.14
CA PRO A 83 11.16 -0.38 -14.71
C PRO A 83 10.99 0.64 -15.85
N THR A 84 9.94 0.52 -16.66
CA THR A 84 9.67 1.49 -17.73
C THR A 84 9.22 2.83 -17.16
N ALA A 85 8.34 2.85 -16.17
CA ALA A 85 7.98 4.08 -15.46
C ALA A 85 9.20 4.74 -14.79
N GLY A 86 10.11 3.93 -14.20
CA GLY A 86 11.38 4.41 -13.67
C GLY A 86 12.24 5.11 -14.71
N ARG A 87 12.43 4.49 -15.90
CA ARG A 87 13.16 5.12 -17.01
C ARG A 87 12.52 6.41 -17.51
N GLU A 88 11.19 6.49 -17.51
CA GLU A 88 10.50 7.73 -17.88
C GLU A 88 10.73 8.83 -16.83
N LEU A 89 10.77 8.49 -15.53
CA LEU A 89 11.13 9.42 -14.46
C LEU A 89 12.59 9.89 -14.55
N ASP A 90 13.54 8.99 -14.81
CA ASP A 90 14.94 9.36 -14.99
C ASP A 90 15.11 10.33 -16.17
N ALA A 91 14.42 10.07 -17.29
CA ALA A 91 14.45 10.94 -18.45
C ALA A 91 13.78 12.30 -18.20
N ILE A 92 12.80 12.37 -17.29
CA ILE A 92 12.23 13.65 -16.84
C ILE A 92 13.28 14.44 -16.06
N VAL A 93 13.96 13.80 -15.11
CA VAL A 93 15.02 14.46 -14.32
C VAL A 93 16.11 14.99 -15.24
N GLU A 94 16.65 14.16 -16.13
CA GLU A 94 17.68 14.57 -17.09
C GLU A 94 17.23 15.74 -17.97
N ALA A 95 16.01 15.68 -18.53
CA ALA A 95 15.47 16.77 -19.35
C ALA A 95 15.29 18.07 -18.55
N THR A 96 14.85 17.96 -17.28
CA THR A 96 14.69 19.12 -16.40
C THR A 96 16.04 19.74 -16.04
N GLU A 97 17.05 18.93 -15.73
CA GLU A 97 18.41 19.40 -15.42
C GLU A 97 19.04 20.10 -16.62
N MET A 98 18.93 19.51 -17.81
CA MET A 98 19.43 20.10 -19.05
C MET A 98 18.76 21.45 -19.35
N ALA A 99 17.44 21.52 -19.21
CA ALA A 99 16.70 22.76 -19.44
C ALA A 99 17.07 23.84 -18.41
N THR A 100 17.16 23.48 -17.13
CA THR A 100 17.59 24.41 -16.08
C THR A 100 19.00 24.93 -16.34
N HIS A 101 19.93 24.07 -16.74
CA HIS A 101 21.29 24.49 -17.10
C HIS A 101 21.30 25.49 -18.26
N ALA A 102 20.56 25.20 -19.33
CA ALA A 102 20.45 26.10 -20.49
C ALA A 102 19.81 27.46 -20.13
N ILE A 103 18.82 27.47 -19.24
CA ILE A 103 18.19 28.70 -18.75
C ILE A 103 19.19 29.53 -17.92
N MET A 104 19.95 28.89 -17.02
CA MET A 104 20.95 29.58 -16.21
C MET A 104 22.07 30.17 -17.06
N GLU A 105 22.61 29.43 -18.03
CA GLU A 105 23.65 29.90 -18.95
C GLU A 105 23.18 31.11 -19.79
N ALA A 106 21.94 31.07 -20.27
CA ALA A 106 21.34 32.20 -20.99
C ALA A 106 21.15 33.42 -20.08
N ALA A 107 20.75 33.22 -18.82
CA ALA A 107 20.60 34.28 -17.84
C ALA A 107 21.95 34.89 -17.42
N GLU A 108 23.00 34.09 -17.27
CA GLU A 108 24.37 34.56 -17.02
C GLU A 108 24.86 35.44 -18.18
N THR A 109 24.64 35.00 -19.42
CA THR A 109 25.00 35.79 -20.61
C THR A 109 24.24 37.12 -20.68
N LEU A 110 22.98 37.15 -20.23
CA LEU A 110 22.19 38.38 -20.13
C LEU A 110 22.73 39.34 -19.06
N LEU A 111 23.22 38.83 -17.93
CA LEU A 111 23.79 39.63 -16.85
C LEU A 111 25.13 40.26 -17.25
N ASP A 112 25.93 39.54 -18.02
CA ASP A 112 27.24 40.01 -18.53
C ASP A 112 27.13 40.97 -19.73
N ALA A 113 25.93 41.13 -20.32
CA ALA A 113 25.73 42.01 -21.46
C ALA A 113 25.77 43.50 -21.03
N ASP A 114 26.74 44.26 -21.55
CA ASP A 114 26.88 45.69 -21.29
C ASP A 114 26.26 46.53 -22.42
N PRO A 115 25.25 47.37 -22.16
CA PRO A 115 24.66 48.25 -23.17
C PRO A 115 25.54 49.45 -23.56
N SER A 116 26.67 49.66 -22.88
CA SER A 116 27.51 50.87 -23.02
C SER A 116 28.35 50.90 -24.31
N ASP A 117 28.66 49.74 -24.89
CA ASP A 117 29.56 49.62 -26.06
C ASP A 117 28.82 49.72 -27.40
N ASP A 118 27.78 48.91 -27.60
CA ASP A 118 26.96 48.89 -28.82
C ASP A 118 25.53 48.45 -28.47
N VAL A 119 24.59 49.39 -28.57
CA VAL A 119 23.17 49.18 -28.23
C VAL A 119 22.50 48.17 -29.17
N GLU A 120 22.90 48.13 -30.45
CA GLU A 120 22.30 47.20 -31.42
C GLU A 120 22.79 45.76 -31.15
N ALA A 121 24.09 45.60 -30.85
CA ALA A 121 24.66 44.32 -30.46
C ALA A 121 24.12 43.81 -29.10
N TYR A 122 23.94 44.70 -28.13
CA TYR A 122 23.29 44.39 -26.86
C TYR A 122 21.87 43.87 -27.08
N LYS A 123 21.06 44.60 -27.85
CA LYS A 123 19.68 44.18 -28.15
C LYS A 123 19.63 42.82 -28.85
N ALA A 124 20.49 42.59 -29.84
CA ALA A 124 20.57 41.30 -30.53
C ALA A 124 20.93 40.15 -29.58
N THR A 125 21.84 40.40 -28.62
CA THR A 125 22.21 39.42 -27.59
C THR A 125 21.03 39.12 -26.67
N VAL A 126 20.33 40.16 -26.20
CA VAL A 126 19.15 39.99 -25.34
C VAL A 126 18.06 39.20 -26.04
N ASP A 127 17.72 39.56 -27.28
CA ASP A 127 16.70 38.87 -28.06
C ASP A 127 17.06 37.39 -28.28
N ALA A 128 18.33 37.09 -28.57
CA ALA A 128 18.82 35.73 -28.75
C ALA A 128 18.75 34.89 -27.46
N GLN A 129 19.18 35.44 -26.31
CA GLN A 129 19.15 34.71 -25.04
C GLN A 129 17.72 34.52 -24.52
N CYS A 130 16.84 35.51 -24.69
CA CYS A 130 15.42 35.36 -24.40
C CYS A 130 14.80 34.22 -25.22
N MET A 131 15.14 34.14 -26.52
CA MET A 131 14.67 33.05 -27.38
C MET A 131 15.21 31.69 -26.91
N ARG A 132 16.49 31.61 -26.54
CA ARG A 132 17.11 30.40 -25.97
C ARG A 132 16.41 29.94 -24.68
N ILE A 133 15.99 30.87 -23.82
CA ILE A 133 15.21 30.56 -22.61
C ILE A 133 13.84 29.98 -22.99
N PHE A 134 13.12 30.59 -23.94
CA PHE A 134 11.83 30.06 -24.39
C PHE A 134 11.95 28.67 -25.02
N GLU A 135 12.99 28.44 -25.82
CA GLU A 135 13.28 27.12 -26.39
C GLU A 135 13.62 26.12 -25.29
N ALA A 136 14.46 26.49 -24.32
CA ALA A 136 14.79 25.63 -23.20
C ALA A 136 13.53 25.23 -22.43
N CYS A 137 12.64 26.18 -22.11
CA CYS A 137 11.36 25.95 -21.43
C CYS A 137 10.40 24.98 -22.16
N SER A 138 10.59 24.75 -23.47
CA SER A 138 9.76 23.79 -24.22
C SER A 138 9.92 22.33 -23.75
N PHE A 139 10.94 22.02 -22.93
CA PHE A 139 11.12 20.71 -22.27
C PHE A 139 9.88 20.24 -21.48
N GLN A 140 9.04 21.18 -21.03
CA GLN A 140 7.81 20.88 -20.30
C GLN A 140 6.84 20.00 -21.11
N ASP A 141 6.75 20.15 -22.43
CA ASP A 141 5.82 19.35 -23.24
C ASP A 141 6.21 17.87 -23.22
N ILE A 142 7.49 17.59 -23.47
CA ILE A 142 8.03 16.23 -23.40
C ILE A 142 7.94 15.67 -21.97
N THR A 143 8.22 16.50 -20.98
CA THR A 143 8.10 16.12 -19.56
C THR A 143 6.65 15.75 -19.21
N GLY A 144 5.67 16.55 -19.63
CA GLY A 144 4.25 16.28 -19.39
C GLY A 144 3.77 14.98 -20.04
N GLN A 145 4.22 14.69 -21.25
CA GLN A 145 3.94 13.42 -21.92
C GLN A 145 4.54 12.22 -21.16
N ARG A 146 5.79 12.34 -20.68
CA ARG A 146 6.45 11.28 -19.90
C ARG A 146 5.76 11.07 -18.55
N VAL A 147 5.42 12.14 -17.84
CA VAL A 147 4.66 12.08 -16.57
C VAL A 147 3.32 11.37 -16.80
N SER A 148 2.63 11.66 -17.91
CA SER A 148 1.37 11.01 -18.24
C SER A 148 1.51 9.48 -18.38
N LYS A 149 2.60 8.99 -19.00
CA LYS A 149 2.88 7.55 -19.10
C LYS A 149 3.16 6.90 -17.73
N VAL A 150 3.87 7.61 -16.86
CA VAL A 150 4.13 7.15 -15.49
C VAL A 150 2.81 7.03 -14.73
N ILE A 151 1.95 8.06 -14.80
CA ILE A 151 0.63 8.05 -14.17
C ILE A 151 -0.24 6.92 -14.71
N GLU A 152 -0.25 6.69 -16.03
CA GLU A 152 -1.00 5.57 -16.63
C GLU A 152 -0.51 4.22 -16.10
N THR A 153 0.81 4.07 -15.94
CA THR A 153 1.40 2.86 -15.36
C THR A 153 0.96 2.65 -13.92
N LEU A 154 0.97 3.72 -13.10
CA LEU A 154 0.54 3.66 -11.70
C LEU A 154 -0.96 3.34 -11.57
N LYS A 155 -1.82 3.96 -12.37
CA LYS A 155 -3.27 3.67 -12.40
C LYS A 155 -3.54 2.22 -12.73
N HIS A 156 -2.85 1.68 -13.72
CA HIS A 156 -3.01 0.28 -14.10
C HIS A 156 -2.53 -0.69 -13.00
N ILE A 157 -1.49 -0.32 -12.24
CA ILE A 157 -1.05 -1.06 -11.06
C ILE A 157 -2.14 -1.00 -9.96
N GLU A 158 -2.65 0.19 -9.68
CA GLU A 158 -3.70 0.44 -8.69
C GLU A 158 -4.96 -0.39 -8.98
N GLU A 159 -5.48 -0.34 -10.21
CA GLU A 159 -6.68 -1.09 -10.63
C GLU A 159 -6.55 -2.60 -10.35
N ARG A 160 -5.35 -3.16 -10.58
CA ARG A 160 -5.08 -4.58 -10.35
C ARG A 160 -4.96 -4.94 -8.89
N VAL A 161 -4.33 -4.07 -8.10
CA VAL A 161 -4.21 -4.25 -6.64
C VAL A 161 -5.59 -4.16 -5.99
N VAL A 162 -6.41 -3.20 -6.39
CA VAL A 162 -7.80 -3.05 -5.89
C VAL A 162 -8.65 -4.26 -6.26
N HIS A 163 -8.56 -4.75 -7.51
CA HIS A 163 -9.27 -5.97 -7.92
C HIS A 163 -8.82 -7.18 -7.10
N PHE A 164 -7.52 -7.34 -6.87
CA PHE A 164 -7.00 -8.43 -6.05
C PHE A 164 -7.44 -8.33 -4.59
N SER A 165 -7.36 -7.13 -3.99
CA SER A 165 -7.77 -6.89 -2.60
C SER A 165 -9.25 -7.24 -2.38
N SER A 166 -10.11 -6.81 -3.30
CA SER A 166 -11.55 -7.12 -3.22
C SER A 166 -11.84 -8.61 -3.41
N ALA A 167 -11.06 -9.33 -4.24
CA ALA A 167 -11.21 -10.77 -4.45
C ALA A 167 -10.69 -11.63 -3.28
N VAL A 168 -9.66 -11.16 -2.57
CA VAL A 168 -9.10 -11.85 -1.39
C VAL A 168 -9.90 -11.56 -0.11
N GLY A 169 -10.77 -10.55 -0.12
CA GLY A 169 -11.60 -10.20 1.04
C GLY A 169 -10.78 -9.56 2.17
N GLY A 170 -9.67 -8.91 1.83
CA GLY A 170 -8.86 -8.19 2.80
C GLY A 170 -9.61 -6.96 3.31
N GLU A 171 -10.16 -7.04 4.52
CA GLU A 171 -10.13 -5.89 5.44
C GLU A 171 -8.65 -5.46 5.57
N ASP A 172 -8.36 -4.17 5.75
CA ASP A 172 -6.98 -3.65 5.89
C ASP A 172 -6.22 -4.43 6.97
N ILE A 173 -5.56 -5.52 6.57
CA ILE A 173 -4.59 -6.21 7.40
C ILE A 173 -3.41 -5.25 7.38
N SER A 174 -3.35 -4.37 8.37
CA SER A 174 -2.13 -3.65 8.72
C SER A 174 -1.04 -4.69 9.00
N GLY A 175 -0.40 -5.16 7.93
CA GLY A 175 0.72 -6.05 8.01
C GLY A 175 1.87 -5.30 8.68
N PRO A 176 2.72 -5.98 9.45
CA PRO A 176 3.92 -5.35 9.98
C PRO A 176 4.74 -4.78 8.81
N LEU A 177 5.14 -3.51 8.93
CA LEU A 177 6.07 -2.87 8.00
C LEU A 177 7.28 -3.79 7.80
N SER A 178 7.73 -3.92 6.56
CA SER A 178 9.00 -4.59 6.28
C SER A 178 10.15 -3.88 7.03
N GLU A 179 11.18 -4.62 7.47
CA GLU A 179 12.36 -4.02 8.13
C GLU A 179 12.97 -2.89 7.29
N ASP A 180 12.95 -3.03 5.96
CA ASP A 180 13.42 -2.02 5.00
C ASP A 180 12.54 -0.77 4.96
N GLU A 181 11.24 -0.92 5.20
CA GLU A 181 10.25 0.16 5.17
C GLU A 181 10.35 0.98 6.45
N ALA A 182 10.44 0.30 7.61
CA ALA A 182 10.73 0.93 8.89
C ALA A 182 12.09 1.67 8.88
N ALA A 183 13.12 1.09 8.25
CA ALA A 183 14.43 1.75 8.12
C ALA A 183 14.38 2.98 7.19
N ARG A 184 13.55 2.97 6.14
CA ARG A 184 13.34 4.16 5.28
C ARG A 184 12.56 5.25 6.01
N GLU A 185 11.53 4.91 6.76
CA GLU A 185 10.78 5.88 7.56
C GLU A 185 11.67 6.50 8.65
N ALA A 186 12.48 5.70 9.33
CA ALA A 186 13.46 6.20 10.29
C ALA A 186 14.46 7.18 9.65
N ARG A 187 14.99 6.87 8.46
CA ARG A 187 15.85 7.79 7.70
C ARG A 187 15.14 9.07 7.27
N LYS A 188 13.87 8.96 6.83
CA LYS A 188 13.06 10.12 6.42
C LYS A 188 12.69 11.01 7.60
N ALA A 189 12.52 10.44 8.79
CA ALA A 189 12.30 11.18 10.02
C ALA A 189 13.58 11.88 10.52
N ASP A 190 14.74 11.26 10.31
CA ASP A 190 16.05 11.79 10.70
C ASP A 190 16.56 12.88 9.73
N LEU A 191 16.25 12.75 8.44
CA LEU A 191 16.52 13.74 7.41
C LEU A 191 15.33 14.71 7.29
N ILE A 192 15.44 15.90 7.89
CA ILE A 192 14.49 17.02 7.69
C ILE A 192 14.62 17.56 6.25
N LEU A 193 14.16 16.78 5.27
CA LEU A 193 14.08 17.14 3.86
C LEU A 193 12.76 17.85 3.62
N HIS A 194 12.71 19.14 3.95
CA HIS A 194 11.64 20.00 3.46
C HIS A 194 11.95 20.39 2.01
N GLY A 195 11.33 19.70 1.06
CA GLY A 195 11.21 20.19 -0.30
C GLY A 195 10.28 21.41 -0.38
N PRO A 196 10.14 22.05 -1.55
CA PRO A 196 9.13 23.08 -1.78
C PRO A 196 7.75 22.54 -1.36
N GLN A 197 7.12 23.19 -0.38
CA GLN A 197 5.84 22.74 0.16
C GLN A 197 4.73 22.92 -0.88
N LEU A 198 3.80 21.97 -0.94
CA LEU A 198 2.63 22.08 -1.82
C LEU A 198 1.83 23.33 -1.47
N ALA A 199 1.12 23.90 -2.47
CA ALA A 199 0.35 25.11 -2.27
C ALA A 199 -0.73 24.90 -1.18
N GLY A 200 -0.60 25.64 -0.07
CA GLY A 200 -1.49 25.53 1.09
C GLY A 200 -1.00 24.61 2.22
N GLU A 201 0.10 23.88 2.00
CA GLU A 201 0.76 23.06 3.03
C GLU A 201 1.96 23.77 3.66
N GLY A 202 2.27 24.97 3.17
CA GLY A 202 3.22 25.94 3.71
C GLY A 202 2.95 26.31 5.16
N VAL A 203 3.98 26.38 6.01
CA VAL A 203 3.90 27.11 7.30
C VAL A 203 3.41 28.52 6.99
N ASN A 204 2.27 28.90 7.54
CA ASN A 204 1.67 30.19 7.23
C ASN A 204 2.34 31.30 8.06
N GLN A 205 2.33 32.54 7.55
CA GLN A 205 3.00 33.65 8.23
C GLN A 205 2.43 33.90 9.64
N ALA A 206 1.15 33.59 9.88
CA ALA A 206 0.55 33.73 11.21
C ALA A 206 1.12 32.72 12.23
N GLU A 207 1.41 31.48 11.80
CA GLU A 207 2.09 30.46 12.62
C GLU A 207 3.55 30.85 12.90
N ILE A 208 4.22 31.48 11.94
CA ILE A 208 5.57 32.03 12.13
C ILE A 208 5.53 33.18 13.13
N ASP A 209 4.56 34.09 12.99
CA ASP A 209 4.40 35.24 13.86
C ASP A 209 4.03 34.80 15.28
N ASP A 210 3.17 33.80 15.46
CA ASP A 210 2.84 33.22 16.77
C ASP A 210 4.06 32.56 17.42
N LEU A 211 4.86 31.79 16.66
CA LEU A 211 6.08 31.16 17.17
C LEU A 211 7.13 32.18 17.61
N LEU A 212 7.33 33.24 16.82
CA LEU A 212 8.29 34.30 17.13
C LEU A 212 7.82 35.22 18.26
N ASN A 213 6.51 35.41 18.41
CA ASN A 213 5.93 36.17 19.52
C ASN A 213 5.94 35.37 20.84
N ASP A 214 5.79 34.05 20.81
CA ASP A 214 5.87 33.20 22.00
C ASP A 214 7.30 33.16 22.60
N ASP A 215 8.33 33.28 21.75
CA ASP A 215 9.72 33.50 22.19
C ASP A 215 9.98 34.94 22.65
N ALA A 216 9.31 35.94 22.06
CA ALA A 216 9.38 37.33 22.52
C ALA A 216 8.76 37.51 23.92
N ASP A 217 7.68 36.79 24.24
CA ASP A 217 7.06 36.79 25.57
C ASP A 217 7.93 36.09 26.64
N ARG A 218 8.79 35.15 26.24
CA ARG A 218 9.83 34.57 27.13
C ARG A 218 11.05 35.45 27.31
N ALA A 219 11.34 36.33 26.35
CA ALA A 219 12.41 37.33 26.42
C ALA A 219 11.97 38.65 27.10
N SER A 220 10.67 38.85 27.32
CA SER A 220 10.07 39.97 28.06
C SER A 220 10.34 39.93 29.58
N GLY A 221 11.47 39.37 29.99
CA GLY A 221 12.01 39.47 31.34
C GLY A 221 12.90 40.69 31.56
N ASN A 222 13.31 41.38 30.49
CA ASN A 222 14.10 42.60 30.57
C ASN A 222 13.33 43.72 29.88
N SER A 223 12.66 44.55 30.68
CA SER A 223 12.06 45.77 30.19
C SER A 223 13.15 46.68 29.61
N GLN A 224 12.79 47.56 28.67
CA GLN A 224 13.73 48.55 28.12
C GLN A 224 14.39 49.37 29.25
N ASP A 225 13.70 49.57 30.36
CA ASP A 225 14.21 50.24 31.57
C ASP A 225 15.37 49.47 32.23
N ASP A 226 15.36 48.12 32.18
CA ASP A 226 16.44 47.27 32.70
C ASP A 226 17.71 47.35 31.83
N ILE A 227 17.54 47.55 30.52
CA ILE A 227 18.63 47.75 29.57
C ILE A 227 19.26 49.13 29.75
N ASP A 228 18.44 50.17 29.95
CA ASP A 228 18.91 51.53 30.14
C ASP A 228 19.67 51.68 31.49
N ALA A 229 19.29 50.90 32.51
CA ALA A 229 19.98 50.86 33.81
C ALA A 229 21.38 50.22 33.76
N LEU A 230 21.71 49.40 32.75
CA LEU A 230 23.02 48.78 32.58
C LEU A 230 24.09 49.73 32.03
N PHE A 231 23.69 50.86 31.45
CA PHE A 231 24.59 51.82 30.81
C PHE A 231 24.62 53.19 31.51
N ALA A 232 24.02 53.31 32.69
CA ALA A 232 24.01 54.52 33.54
C ALA A 232 25.12 54.50 34.61
#